data_AF-A0AAW2X2D0-F1
#
_entry.id   AF-A0AAW2X2D0-F1
#
_cell.length_a   1.000
_cell.length_b   1.000
_cell.length_c   1.000
_cell.angle_alpha   90.00
_cell.angle_beta   90.00
_cell.angle_gamma   90.00
#
_symmetry.space_group_name_H-M   'P 1'
#
loop_
_entity.id
_entity.type
_entity.pdbx_description
1 polymer ?
#
loop_
_entity_poly.entity_id
_entity_poly.type
_entity_poly.pdbx_seq_one_letter_code
_entity_poly.pdbx_strand_id
1 'polypeptide(L)'
;MTQPKLTSRQARWQELLSEFHFVLEYRAGSSNHMVDALSRRADLASLGSVAALSSSAVATSIRDRARELLPKDSAAQGLVHLVEQGKARQFWVEDGLLMTKGNRLYVPKGRDQRKSLISKYHDTLWAGHQGEEHTYALVQRAYYWPQMQDDVETYVRTCLICQQDKADHQKKAGLLQPLPIPTRP
;
A
#
# COMPACT_ATOMS: atom_id res chain seq x y z
N MET A 1 4.75 -29.02 23.89
CA MET A 1 5.46 -27.73 23.72
C MET A 1 6.77 -27.78 24.51
N THR A 2 7.90 -27.41 23.92
CA THR A 2 9.26 -27.63 24.46
C THR A 2 9.95 -26.35 24.97
N GLN A 3 9.23 -25.23 25.08
CA GLN A 3 9.79 -23.97 25.55
C GLN A 3 9.37 -23.69 27.00
N PRO A 4 10.30 -23.65 27.98
CA PRO A 4 9.96 -23.59 29.41
C PRO A 4 9.60 -22.18 29.92
N LYS A 5 9.86 -21.11 29.14
CA LYS A 5 9.50 -19.72 29.49
C LYS A 5 8.77 -19.05 28.34
N LEU A 6 7.58 -18.52 28.64
CA LEU A 6 6.79 -17.73 27.71
C LEU A 6 7.31 -16.30 27.63
N THR A 7 7.30 -15.73 26.43
CA THR A 7 7.49 -14.28 26.24
C THR A 7 6.29 -13.50 26.78
N SER A 8 6.46 -12.21 27.11
CA SER A 8 5.36 -11.37 27.59
C SER A 8 4.17 -11.32 26.63
N ARG A 9 4.43 -11.40 25.32
CA ARG A 9 3.38 -11.49 24.30
C ARG A 9 2.63 -12.82 24.39
N GLN A 10 3.34 -13.95 24.50
CA GLN A 10 2.71 -15.27 24.63
C GLN A 10 1.90 -15.40 25.94
N ALA A 11 2.39 -14.84 27.05
CA ALA A 11 1.67 -14.84 28.32
C ALA A 11 0.33 -14.08 28.24
N ARG A 12 0.33 -12.89 27.62
CA ARG A 12 -0.92 -12.13 27.37
C ARG A 12 -1.91 -12.90 26.50
N TRP A 13 -1.44 -13.57 25.46
CA TRP A 13 -2.30 -14.41 24.61
C TRP A 13 -2.82 -15.63 25.37
N GLN A 14 -2.01 -16.24 26.23
CA GLN A 14 -2.44 -17.36 27.06
C GLN A 14 -3.55 -16.94 28.04
N GLU A 15 -3.40 -15.77 28.67
CA GLU A 15 -4.43 -15.20 29.55
C GLU A 15 -5.75 -14.99 28.80
N LEU A 16 -5.70 -14.33 27.64
CA LEU A 16 -6.89 -14.12 26.81
C LEU A 16 -7.54 -15.44 26.36
N LEU A 17 -6.74 -16.39 25.87
CA LEU A 17 -7.27 -17.67 25.36
C LEU A 17 -7.84 -18.53 26.49
N SER A 18 -7.39 -18.36 27.73
CA SER A 18 -7.90 -19.12 28.87
C SER A 18 -9.38 -18.85 29.18
N GLU A 19 -9.93 -17.72 28.71
CA GLU A 19 -11.35 -17.38 28.85
C GLU A 19 -12.26 -18.24 27.96
N PHE A 20 -11.70 -18.95 26.96
CA PHE A 20 -12.46 -19.71 25.98
C PHE A 20 -12.29 -21.22 26.18
N HIS A 21 -13.35 -21.97 25.87
CA HIS A 21 -13.26 -23.43 25.75
C HIS A 21 -13.02 -23.79 24.28
N PHE A 22 -11.80 -24.22 23.96
CA PHE A 22 -11.42 -24.63 22.62
C PHE A 22 -10.64 -25.94 22.63
N VAL A 23 -10.74 -26.66 21.51
CA VAL A 23 -9.98 -27.87 21.25
C VAL A 23 -9.02 -27.57 20.11
N LEU A 24 -7.72 -27.80 20.33
CA LEU A 24 -6.71 -27.66 19.28
C LEU A 24 -6.69 -28.93 18.43
N GLU A 25 -7.32 -28.88 17.27
CA GLU A 25 -7.24 -29.95 16.28
C GLU A 25 -6.16 -29.64 15.24
N TYR A 26 -5.20 -30.56 15.08
CA TYR A 26 -4.24 -30.47 13.99
C TYR A 26 -4.94 -30.83 12.68
N ARG A 27 -4.84 -29.93 11.69
CA ARG A 27 -5.26 -30.19 10.31
C ARG A 27 -4.06 -30.05 9.38
N ALA A 28 -3.81 -31.08 8.58
CA ALA A 28 -2.78 -31.04 7.55
C ALA A 28 -3.08 -29.93 6.54
N GLY A 29 -2.06 -29.18 6.11
CA GLY A 29 -2.24 -28.00 5.25
C GLY A 29 -2.99 -28.28 3.93
N SER A 30 -2.86 -29.49 3.38
CA SER A 30 -3.60 -29.95 2.21
C SER A 30 -5.12 -30.09 2.43
N SER A 31 -5.58 -30.20 3.67
CA SER A 31 -7.01 -30.28 4.04
C SER A 31 -7.58 -28.96 4.56
N ASN A 32 -6.72 -27.96 4.76
CA ASN A 32 -7.06 -26.69 5.40
C ASN A 32 -7.29 -25.55 4.38
N HIS A 33 -7.93 -25.87 3.25
CA HIS A 33 -8.15 -24.94 2.14
C HIS A 33 -8.94 -23.67 2.53
N MET A 34 -9.74 -23.73 3.59
CA MET A 34 -10.61 -22.62 3.99
C MET A 34 -9.89 -21.52 4.80
N VAL A 35 -8.86 -21.87 5.58
CA VAL A 35 -8.04 -20.88 6.31
C VAL A 35 -7.31 -19.98 5.32
N ASP A 36 -6.86 -20.59 4.24
CA ASP A 36 -6.21 -19.93 3.13
C ASP A 36 -7.14 -18.95 2.39
N ALA A 37 -8.43 -19.30 2.24
CA ALA A 37 -9.45 -18.42 1.67
C ALA A 37 -9.71 -17.16 2.51
N LEU A 38 -9.68 -17.25 3.84
CA LEU A 38 -9.89 -16.08 4.72
C LEU A 38 -8.68 -15.13 4.71
N SER A 39 -7.46 -15.65 4.60
CA SER A 39 -6.25 -14.82 4.48
C SER A 39 -6.08 -14.21 3.08
N ARG A 40 -6.76 -14.75 2.06
CA ARG A 40 -6.68 -14.33 0.66
C ARG A 40 -7.86 -13.48 0.16
N ARG A 41 -8.77 -13.05 1.04
CA ARG A 41 -9.79 -12.04 0.66
C ARG A 41 -9.18 -10.65 0.56
N ALA A 42 -8.28 -10.45 -0.39
CA ALA A 42 -7.83 -9.11 -0.82
C ALA A 42 -9.03 -8.22 -1.22
N ASP A 43 -10.13 -8.86 -1.63
CA ASP A 43 -11.41 -8.25 -1.94
C ASP A 43 -12.04 -7.52 -0.73
N LEU A 44 -11.83 -8.01 0.51
CA LEU A 44 -12.28 -7.33 1.73
C LEU A 44 -11.35 -6.18 2.14
N ALA A 45 -10.05 -6.28 1.88
CA ALA A 45 -9.15 -5.13 2.00
C ALA A 45 -9.54 -4.04 0.99
N SER A 46 -9.96 -4.44 -0.22
CA SER A 46 -10.58 -3.55 -1.21
C SER A 46 -11.96 -3.04 -0.80
N LEU A 47 -12.69 -3.70 0.12
CA LEU A 47 -13.94 -3.16 0.70
C LEU A 47 -13.68 -1.95 1.63
N GLY A 48 -12.52 -1.89 2.28
CA GLY A 48 -12.05 -0.66 2.93
C GLY A 48 -11.78 0.46 1.92
N SER A 49 -11.25 0.13 0.74
CA SER A 49 -11.01 1.08 -0.35
C SER A 49 -12.31 1.53 -1.05
N VAL A 50 -13.30 0.66 -1.27
CA VAL A 50 -14.60 1.10 -1.83
C VAL A 50 -15.46 1.81 -0.80
N ALA A 51 -15.37 1.53 0.50
CA ALA A 51 -15.99 2.37 1.54
C ALA A 51 -15.33 3.77 1.57
N ALA A 52 -14.00 3.84 1.37
CA ALA A 52 -13.26 5.09 1.25
C ALA A 52 -13.55 5.88 -0.05
N LEU A 53 -14.04 5.21 -1.09
CA LEU A 53 -14.54 5.81 -2.35
C LEU A 53 -16.05 6.11 -2.30
N SER A 54 -16.82 5.37 -1.50
CA SER A 54 -18.28 5.49 -1.35
C SER A 54 -18.70 6.46 -0.25
N SER A 55 -17.77 6.91 0.60
CA SER A 55 -18.01 8.10 1.40
C SER A 55 -17.94 9.31 0.46
N SER A 56 -19.10 9.63 -0.12
CA SER A 56 -19.34 10.75 -1.03
C SER A 56 -18.58 12.02 -0.61
N ALA A 57 -18.51 12.31 0.69
CA ALA A 57 -17.79 13.46 1.24
C ALA A 57 -16.28 13.49 0.90
N VAL A 58 -15.59 12.34 0.92
CA VAL A 58 -14.13 12.29 0.72
C VAL A 58 -13.76 12.27 -0.77
N ALA A 59 -14.52 11.53 -1.58
CA ALA A 59 -14.36 11.56 -3.04
C ALA A 59 -14.67 12.96 -3.60
N THR A 60 -15.65 13.66 -3.03
CA THR A 60 -16.00 15.05 -3.34
C THR A 60 -14.82 15.98 -2.97
N SER A 61 -14.23 15.84 -1.78
CA SER A 61 -13.08 16.65 -1.35
C SER A 61 -11.86 16.56 -2.29
N ILE A 62 -11.54 15.38 -2.82
CA ILE A 62 -10.40 15.22 -3.75
C ILE A 62 -10.71 15.86 -5.11
N ARG A 63 -11.94 15.68 -5.62
CA ARG A 63 -12.37 16.29 -6.88
C ARG A 63 -12.39 17.81 -6.78
N ASP A 64 -12.89 18.37 -5.69
CA ASP A 64 -12.94 19.82 -5.49
C ASP A 64 -11.54 20.44 -5.47
N ARG A 65 -10.61 19.82 -4.74
CA ARG A 65 -9.20 20.24 -4.73
C ARG A 65 -8.54 20.08 -6.09
N ALA A 66 -8.83 18.99 -6.81
CA ALA A 66 -8.32 18.82 -8.17
C ALA A 66 -8.81 19.94 -9.09
N ARG A 67 -10.10 20.31 -9.00
CA ARG A 67 -10.70 21.42 -9.75
C ARG A 67 -10.05 22.77 -9.42
N GLU A 68 -9.72 23.01 -8.15
CA GLU A 68 -9.06 24.24 -7.70
C GLU A 68 -7.58 24.33 -8.13
N LEU A 69 -6.87 23.19 -8.15
CA LEU A 69 -5.45 23.14 -8.46
C LEU A 69 -5.14 22.95 -9.94
N LEU A 70 -6.07 22.39 -10.73
CA LEU A 70 -5.89 22.16 -12.17
C LEU A 70 -5.46 23.44 -12.92
N PRO A 71 -6.06 24.63 -12.65
CA PRO A 71 -5.64 25.88 -13.29
C PRO A 71 -4.25 26.36 -12.86
N LYS A 72 -3.78 25.95 -11.67
CA LYS A 72 -2.52 26.40 -11.06
C LYS A 72 -1.34 25.51 -11.43
N ASP A 73 -1.60 24.30 -11.90
CA ASP A 73 -0.58 23.33 -12.31
C ASP A 73 -0.22 23.50 -13.79
N SER A 74 0.98 24.01 -14.07
CA SER A 74 1.47 24.26 -15.43
C SER A 74 1.55 22.99 -16.29
N ALA A 75 1.85 21.83 -15.69
CA ALA A 75 1.88 20.56 -16.41
C ALA A 75 0.46 20.10 -16.76
N ALA A 76 -0.49 20.27 -15.83
CA ALA A 76 -1.90 19.97 -16.08
C ALA A 76 -2.46 20.88 -17.18
N GLN A 77 -2.15 22.18 -17.15
CA GLN A 77 -2.56 23.14 -18.18
C GLN A 77 -1.99 22.81 -19.56
N GLY A 78 -0.71 22.40 -19.63
CA GLY A 78 -0.12 21.92 -20.86
C GLY A 78 -0.86 20.70 -21.43
N LEU A 79 -1.30 19.79 -20.56
CA LEU A 79 -2.07 18.62 -20.95
C LEU A 79 -3.50 18.98 -21.40
N VAL A 80 -4.18 19.90 -20.71
CA VAL A 80 -5.50 20.43 -21.12
C VAL A 80 -5.43 21.05 -22.51
N HIS A 81 -4.42 21.87 -22.78
CA HIS A 81 -4.23 22.47 -24.10
C HIS A 81 -3.99 21.41 -25.20
N LEU A 82 -3.28 20.32 -24.89
CA LEU A 82 -3.12 19.20 -25.83
C LEU A 82 -4.43 18.42 -26.07
N VAL A 83 -5.30 18.36 -25.06
CA VAL A 83 -6.66 17.79 -25.20
C VAL A 83 -7.50 18.65 -26.13
N GLU A 84 -7.51 19.97 -25.94
CA GLU A 84 -8.22 20.93 -26.79
C GLU A 84 -7.75 20.88 -28.25
N GLN A 85 -6.46 20.66 -28.48
CA GLN A 85 -5.88 20.46 -29.82
C GLN A 85 -6.16 19.08 -30.42
N GLY A 86 -6.85 18.18 -29.71
CA GLY A 86 -7.11 16.80 -30.16
C GLY A 86 -5.86 15.90 -30.22
N LYS A 87 -4.73 16.33 -29.65
CA LYS A 87 -3.45 15.59 -29.65
C LYS A 87 -3.35 14.60 -28.49
N ALA A 88 -4.10 14.81 -27.41
CA ALA A 88 -4.12 13.95 -26.23
C ALA A 88 -5.40 13.11 -26.13
N ARG A 89 -5.61 12.17 -27.07
CA ARG A 89 -6.84 11.34 -27.15
C ARG A 89 -7.14 10.46 -25.92
N GLN A 90 -6.12 10.22 -25.08
CA GLN A 90 -6.27 9.43 -23.85
C GLN A 90 -6.80 10.26 -22.68
N PHE A 91 -6.95 11.58 -22.85
CA PHE A 91 -7.36 12.51 -21.84
C PHE A 91 -8.56 13.33 -22.32
N TRP A 92 -9.44 13.72 -21.40
CA TRP A 92 -10.56 14.61 -21.66
C TRP A 92 -10.88 15.43 -20.42
N VAL A 93 -11.54 16.56 -20.61
CA VAL A 93 -12.02 17.40 -19.50
C VAL A 93 -13.51 17.16 -19.30
N GLU A 94 -13.91 16.91 -18.07
CA GLU A 94 -15.29 16.64 -17.66
C GLU A 94 -15.56 17.35 -16.32
N ASP A 95 -16.57 18.21 -16.25
CA ASP A 95 -16.91 18.99 -15.05
C ASP A 95 -15.73 19.75 -14.40
N GLY A 96 -14.85 20.31 -15.22
CA GLY A 96 -13.64 21.02 -14.77
C GLY A 96 -12.54 20.10 -14.21
N LEU A 97 -12.67 18.79 -14.37
CA LEU A 97 -11.69 17.77 -14.00
C LEU A 97 -11.03 17.21 -15.24
N LEU A 98 -9.73 16.92 -15.15
CA LEU A 98 -9.01 16.22 -16.21
C LEU A 98 -9.05 14.72 -15.93
N MET A 99 -9.57 13.96 -16.89
CA MET A 99 -9.80 12.53 -16.81
C MET A 99 -8.92 11.79 -17.81
N THR A 100 -8.64 10.50 -17.56
CA THR A 100 -7.91 9.62 -18.48
C THR A 100 -8.54 8.24 -18.59
N LYS A 101 -8.08 7.46 -19.58
CA LYS A 101 -8.54 6.08 -19.86
C LYS A 101 -8.68 5.27 -18.56
N GLY A 102 -9.79 4.55 -18.45
CA GLY A 102 -10.14 3.76 -17.27
C GLY A 102 -10.88 4.56 -16.20
N ASN A 103 -11.47 5.71 -16.55
CA ASN A 103 -12.20 6.59 -15.64
C ASN A 103 -11.36 7.05 -14.44
N ARG A 104 -10.10 7.42 -14.71
CA ARG A 104 -9.15 7.83 -13.67
C ARG A 104 -9.01 9.34 -13.65
N LEU A 105 -9.05 9.91 -12.44
CA LEU A 105 -8.90 11.33 -12.21
C LEU A 105 -7.42 11.71 -12.26
N TYR A 106 -7.08 12.71 -13.07
CA TYR A 106 -5.77 13.34 -13.01
C TYR A 106 -5.60 14.11 -11.70
N VAL A 107 -4.48 13.91 -10.99
CA VAL A 107 -4.19 14.60 -9.73
C VAL A 107 -3.09 15.65 -9.95
N PRO A 108 -3.45 16.96 -9.92
CA PRO A 108 -2.49 18.05 -10.06
C PRO A 108 -1.38 18.00 -9.01
N LYS A 109 -0.23 18.58 -9.35
CA LYS A 109 0.89 18.76 -8.43
C LYS A 109 0.54 19.86 -7.41
N GLY A 110 -0.18 19.48 -6.36
CA GLY A 110 -0.39 20.30 -5.16
C GLY A 110 0.67 20.04 -4.10
N ARG A 111 0.72 20.88 -3.05
CA ARG A 111 1.68 20.72 -1.94
C ARG A 111 1.65 19.32 -1.32
N ASP A 112 0.46 18.79 -1.01
CA ASP A 112 0.33 17.52 -0.28
C ASP A 112 -0.73 16.56 -0.83
N GLN A 113 -1.37 16.87 -1.96
CA GLN A 113 -2.55 16.12 -2.40
C GLN A 113 -2.23 14.69 -2.82
N ARG A 114 -1.15 14.50 -3.60
CA ARG A 114 -0.66 13.17 -3.99
C ARG A 114 -0.22 12.37 -2.77
N LYS A 115 0.54 12.99 -1.86
CA LYS A 115 1.01 12.37 -0.62
C LYS A 115 -0.16 11.93 0.29
N SER A 116 -1.13 12.81 0.49
CA SER A 116 -2.34 12.51 1.27
C SER A 116 -3.14 11.35 0.66
N LEU A 117 -3.20 11.29 -0.68
CA LEU A 117 -3.82 10.18 -1.38
C LEU A 117 -3.08 8.87 -1.13
N ILE A 118 -1.76 8.85 -1.32
CA ILE A 118 -0.93 7.66 -1.10
C ILE A 118 -1.05 7.18 0.36
N SER A 119 -0.92 8.09 1.33
CA SER A 119 -1.10 7.82 2.76
C SER A 119 -2.42 7.10 3.05
N LYS A 120 -3.52 7.57 2.45
CA LYS A 120 -4.85 6.96 2.65
C LYS A 120 -4.90 5.49 2.20
N TYR A 121 -4.22 5.14 1.11
CA TYR A 121 -4.18 3.76 0.61
C TYR A 121 -3.10 2.91 1.28
N HIS A 122 -2.04 3.52 1.79
CA HIS A 122 -0.92 2.81 2.41
C HIS A 122 -1.08 2.59 3.92
N ASP A 123 -1.49 3.62 4.65
CA ASP A 123 -1.51 3.68 6.12
C ASP A 123 -2.82 3.14 6.71
N THR A 124 -3.76 2.71 5.87
CA THR A 124 -5.02 2.13 6.36
C THR A 124 -4.75 0.79 7.01
N LEU A 125 -5.32 0.60 8.21
CA LEU A 125 -5.16 -0.62 9.03
C LEU A 125 -5.46 -1.92 8.24
N TRP A 126 -6.40 -1.84 7.29
CA TRP A 126 -6.82 -2.94 6.42
C TRP A 126 -5.95 -3.16 5.19
N ALA A 127 -5.22 -2.13 4.75
CA ALA A 127 -4.24 -2.22 3.66
C ALA A 127 -2.87 -2.71 4.14
N GLY A 128 -2.69 -2.92 5.46
CA GLY A 128 -1.63 -3.72 6.06
C GLY A 128 -0.22 -3.36 5.63
N HIS A 129 0.04 -2.10 5.26
CA HIS A 129 1.34 -1.68 4.72
C HIS A 129 1.85 -2.63 3.62
N GLN A 130 0.95 -3.07 2.72
CA GLN A 130 1.11 -4.16 1.73
C GLN A 130 2.21 -3.97 0.66
N GLY A 131 3.18 -3.10 0.90
CA GLY A 131 4.29 -2.84 0.00
C GLY A 131 3.92 -1.87 -1.12
N GLU A 132 4.93 -1.57 -1.95
CA GLU A 132 4.85 -0.57 -3.01
C GLU A 132 3.87 -0.99 -4.11
N GLU A 133 4.03 -2.19 -4.68
CA GLU A 133 3.25 -2.66 -5.82
C GLU A 133 1.75 -2.67 -5.51
N HIS A 134 1.38 -3.14 -4.31
CA HIS A 134 -0.01 -3.17 -3.90
C HIS A 134 -0.59 -1.75 -3.71
N THR A 135 0.18 -0.86 -3.07
CA THR A 135 -0.23 0.54 -2.89
C THR A 135 -0.46 1.22 -4.24
N TYR A 136 0.48 1.05 -5.18
CA TYR A 136 0.35 1.55 -6.54
C TYR A 136 -0.88 0.96 -7.24
N ALA A 137 -1.09 -0.35 -7.11
CA ALA A 137 -2.22 -1.04 -7.72
C ALA A 137 -3.58 -0.54 -7.23
N LEU A 138 -3.69 -0.12 -5.97
CA LEU A 138 -4.90 0.48 -5.43
C LEU A 138 -5.11 1.91 -5.94
N VAL A 139 -4.07 2.74 -5.87
CA VAL A 139 -4.14 4.15 -6.29
C VAL A 139 -4.46 4.27 -7.78
N GLN A 140 -3.82 3.46 -8.62
CA GLN A 140 -3.97 3.53 -10.08
C GLN A 140 -5.37 3.14 -10.59
N ARG A 141 -6.24 2.55 -9.75
CA ARG A 141 -7.61 2.20 -10.14
C ARG A 141 -8.48 3.43 -10.38
N ALA A 142 -8.24 4.51 -9.62
CA ALA A 142 -9.09 5.70 -9.63
C ALA A 142 -8.33 6.98 -9.98
N TYR A 143 -7.00 6.99 -9.91
CA TYR A 143 -6.20 8.20 -10.06
C TYR A 143 -5.04 8.00 -11.04
N TYR A 144 -4.54 9.12 -11.54
CA TYR A 144 -3.38 9.16 -12.41
C TYR A 144 -2.61 10.48 -12.23
N TRP A 145 -1.28 10.40 -12.31
CA TRP A 145 -0.41 11.54 -12.56
C TRP A 145 0.95 11.06 -13.12
N PRO A 146 1.73 11.93 -13.77
CA PRO A 146 3.07 11.57 -14.22
C PRO A 146 3.96 11.18 -13.04
N GLN A 147 4.72 10.10 -13.16
CA GLN A 147 5.62 9.58 -12.11
C GLN A 147 4.91 9.11 -10.82
N MET A 148 3.63 8.70 -10.94
CA MET A 148 2.87 8.16 -9.82
C MET A 148 3.52 6.95 -9.14
N GLN A 149 4.20 6.09 -9.91
CA GLN A 149 4.90 4.94 -9.34
C GLN A 149 6.06 5.39 -8.45
N ASP A 150 6.91 6.30 -8.93
CA ASP A 150 8.05 6.85 -8.17
C ASP A 150 7.60 7.55 -6.88
N ASP A 151 6.49 8.31 -6.94
CA ASP A 151 5.91 8.97 -5.77
C ASP A 151 5.41 7.94 -4.73
N VAL A 152 4.77 6.85 -5.18
CA VAL A 152 4.32 5.75 -4.31
C VAL A 152 5.51 5.01 -3.71
N GLU A 153 6.50 4.64 -4.52
CA GLU A 153 7.73 3.99 -4.07
C GLU A 153 8.40 4.81 -2.98
N THR A 154 8.62 6.10 -3.24
CA THR A 154 9.27 7.01 -2.30
C THR A 154 8.52 7.07 -0.98
N TYR A 155 7.19 7.19 -1.04
CA TYR A 155 6.36 7.20 0.16
C TYR A 155 6.52 5.91 0.97
N VAL A 156 6.32 4.75 0.34
CA VAL A 156 6.37 3.44 1.02
C VAL A 156 7.76 3.14 1.56
N ARG A 157 8.82 3.49 0.82
CA ARG A 157 10.21 3.30 1.28
C ARG A 157 10.54 4.14 2.51
N THR A 158 9.88 5.28 2.70
CA THR A 158 10.06 6.14 3.89
C THR A 158 9.10 5.82 5.04
N CYS A 159 8.23 4.82 4.90
CA CYS A 159 7.29 4.44 5.95
C CYS A 159 8.00 3.71 7.09
N LEU A 160 7.99 4.31 8.29
CA LEU A 160 8.65 3.75 9.48
C LEU A 160 8.07 2.39 9.90
N ILE A 161 6.76 2.19 9.74
CA ILE A 161 6.10 0.92 10.09
C ILE A 161 6.60 -0.19 9.16
N CYS A 162 6.62 0.04 7.85
CA CYS A 162 7.21 -0.89 6.89
C CYS A 162 8.69 -1.18 7.16
N GLN A 163 9.47 -0.16 7.52
CA GLN A 163 10.90 -0.32 7.80
C GLN A 163 11.15 -1.14 9.06
N GLN A 164 10.32 -1.00 10.10
CA GLN A 164 10.43 -1.75 11.34
C GLN A 164 9.95 -3.20 11.19
N ASP A 165 8.88 -3.43 10.43
CA ASP A 165 8.30 -4.77 10.21
C ASP A 165 9.09 -5.62 9.21
N LYS A 166 9.87 -5.00 8.32
CA LYS A 166 10.85 -5.72 7.49
C LYS A 166 11.96 -6.28 8.39
N ALA A 167 11.73 -7.48 8.91
CA ALA A 167 12.78 -8.27 9.53
C ALA A 167 13.91 -8.46 8.52
N ASP A 168 15.15 -8.25 8.96
CA ASP A 168 16.32 -8.52 8.14
C ASP A 168 16.38 -10.03 7.86
N HIS A 169 16.03 -10.40 6.62
CA HIS A 169 16.13 -11.77 6.14
C HIS A 169 17.54 -12.12 5.66
N GLN A 170 18.52 -11.22 5.79
CA GLN A 170 19.91 -11.63 5.62
C GLN A 170 20.23 -12.71 6.65
N LYS A 171 20.63 -13.88 6.12
CA LYS A 171 21.30 -14.87 6.94
C LYS A 171 22.45 -14.16 7.63
N LYS A 172 22.58 -14.33 8.96
CA LYS A 172 23.78 -13.87 9.68
C LYS A 172 24.99 -14.25 8.84
N ALA A 173 25.81 -13.26 8.47
CA ALA A 173 27.05 -13.53 7.77
C ALA A 173 27.77 -14.65 8.56
N GLY A 174 28.07 -15.76 7.89
CA GLY A 174 28.78 -16.86 8.52
C GLY A 174 30.07 -16.33 9.14
N LEU A 175 30.50 -16.92 10.25
CA LEU A 175 31.81 -16.59 10.84
C LEU A 175 32.86 -16.64 9.75
N LEU A 176 33.60 -15.54 9.56
CA LEU A 176 34.75 -15.50 8.67
C LEU A 176 35.71 -16.61 9.12
N GLN A 177 35.90 -17.63 8.29
CA GLN A 177 36.94 -18.63 8.55
C GLN A 177 38.28 -17.95 8.24
N PRO A 178 39.14 -17.72 9.24
CA PRO A 178 40.46 -17.18 8.98
C PRO A 178 41.23 -18.18 8.11
N LEU A 179 41.96 -17.67 7.12
CA LEU A 179 42.91 -18.48 6.36
C LEU A 179 43.91 -19.11 7.35
N PRO A 180 44.30 -20.37 7.15
CA PRO A 180 45.31 -20.99 7.99
C PRO A 180 46.59 -20.15 7.95
N ILE A 181 47.18 -19.92 9.13
CA ILE A 181 48.41 -19.15 9.27
C ILE A 181 49.51 -19.86 8.47
N PRO A 182 50.20 -19.19 7.53
CA PRO A 182 51.26 -19.82 6.76
C PRO A 182 52.38 -20.29 7.69
N THR A 183 52.77 -21.55 7.55
CA THR A 183 53.82 -22.15 8.40
C THR A 183 55.24 -21.79 7.97
N ARG A 184 55.41 -21.10 6.83
CA ARG A 184 56.71 -20.70 6.26
C ARG A 184 56.58 -19.40 5.46
N PRO A 185 57.65 -18.57 5.39
CA PRO A 185 57.70 -17.37 4.56
C PRO A 185 57.63 -17.68 3.06
#